data_AF-A0A7Z9WRV3-F1
#
_entry.id   AF-A0A7Z9WRV3-F1
#
_cell.length_a   1.000
_cell.length_b   1.000
_cell.length_c   1.000
_cell.angle_alpha   90.00
_cell.angle_beta   90.00
_cell.angle_gamma   90.00
#
_symmetry.space_group_name_H-M   'P 1'
#
loop_
_entity.id
_entity.type
_entity.pdbx_description
1 polymer ?
#
loop_
_entity_poly.entity_id
_entity_poly.type
_entity_poly.pdbx_seq_one_letter_code
_entity_poly.pdbx_strand_id
1 'polypeptide(L)'
;MLDLRLYQSPEKPTWCPGCVLPGTLIHTNPDLKPIERLQVGDKVLGLDGRYHRVTEVFHHRHRGKMYRLKAKCFGETVLTPEHPVLIARRADPKRHNKRFELVWERADQIRKGDYLAYPIPSEVVDLDLERLPLPEKLPMDRRSRSLPEEVEVSGDFLRLVGYYLAEGWIASRSAKGGLDSSICFSFNIGERGYIDDLKRIVRRLFGLEVAVREEAETNQVEASIHSSRLARAFREWFGSGAADKRLPQFMMLLPPEKQRELLVGLWRGDGWIDKRRARAHYKTISRGLCEQLKFL
;
A
#
# COMPACT_ATOMS: atom_id res chain seq x y z
N MET A 1 25.49 -24.47 -24.32
CA MET A 1 25.43 -23.14 -23.70
C MET A 1 24.46 -22.33 -24.58
N LEU A 2 23.18 -22.23 -24.17
CA LEU A 2 22.14 -21.65 -25.02
C LEU A 2 22.39 -20.14 -25.19
N ASP A 3 22.61 -19.71 -26.43
CA ASP A 3 22.67 -18.30 -26.81
C ASP A 3 21.26 -17.70 -26.76
N LEU A 4 21.04 -16.76 -25.83
CA LEU A 4 19.79 -16.03 -25.64
C LEU A 4 19.36 -15.22 -26.88
N ARG A 5 20.20 -15.09 -27.92
CA ARG A 5 19.84 -14.49 -29.22
C ARG A 5 18.90 -15.37 -30.06
N LEU A 6 18.78 -16.66 -29.74
CA LEU A 6 18.08 -17.63 -30.59
C LEU A 6 16.65 -17.97 -30.12
N TYR A 7 16.18 -17.41 -29.00
CA TYR A 7 14.80 -17.61 -28.53
C TYR A 7 13.90 -16.43 -28.93
N GLN A 8 13.18 -16.59 -30.04
CA GLN A 8 12.24 -15.61 -30.59
C GLN A 8 10.81 -16.00 -30.21
N SER A 9 10.16 -15.25 -29.33
CA SER A 9 8.70 -15.26 -29.17
C SER A 9 8.13 -14.07 -29.95
N PRO A 10 7.04 -14.24 -30.73
CA PRO A 10 6.49 -13.22 -31.61
C PRO A 10 5.93 -11.95 -30.91
N GLU A 11 5.99 -11.85 -29.58
CA GLU A 11 5.34 -10.78 -28.80
C GLU A 11 6.22 -10.02 -27.78
N LYS A 12 7.56 -10.14 -27.81
CA LYS A 12 8.47 -9.34 -26.93
C LYS A 12 9.75 -8.88 -27.66
N PRO A 13 10.26 -7.65 -27.41
CA PRO A 13 11.48 -7.15 -28.05
C PRO A 13 12.74 -7.91 -27.58
N THR A 14 13.67 -8.14 -28.52
CA THR A 14 14.78 -9.12 -28.45
C THR A 14 16.18 -8.53 -28.23
N TRP A 15 16.31 -7.26 -27.82
CA TRP A 15 17.60 -6.66 -27.45
C TRP A 15 17.52 -6.05 -26.06
N CYS A 16 18.66 -5.97 -25.35
CA CYS A 16 18.85 -5.35 -24.03
C CYS A 16 17.62 -4.55 -23.59
N PRO A 17 16.71 -5.16 -22.80
CA PRO A 17 15.43 -4.55 -22.51
C PRO A 17 15.80 -3.30 -21.74
N GLY A 18 15.40 -2.12 -22.24
CA GLY A 18 15.91 -0.87 -21.67
C GLY A 18 15.74 -0.82 -20.16
N CYS A 19 16.42 0.11 -19.51
CA CYS A 19 16.56 0.08 -18.07
C CYS A 19 15.82 1.22 -17.39
N VAL A 20 15.58 1.04 -16.10
CA VAL A 20 14.97 2.05 -15.24
C VAL A 20 16.03 2.60 -14.27
N LEU A 21 15.85 3.85 -13.86
CA LEU A 21 16.80 4.52 -12.97
C LEU A 21 16.84 3.85 -11.58
N PRO A 22 18.02 3.75 -10.93
CA PRO A 22 18.09 3.38 -9.51
C PRO A 22 17.16 4.23 -8.64
N GLY A 23 16.59 3.63 -7.59
CA GLY A 23 15.57 4.23 -6.73
C GLY A 23 14.13 4.11 -7.26
N THR A 24 13.94 3.58 -8.47
CA THR A 24 12.61 3.23 -8.98
C THR A 24 12.03 2.11 -8.13
N LEU A 25 10.87 2.35 -7.53
CA LEU A 25 10.19 1.34 -6.71
C LEU A 25 9.48 0.34 -7.59
N ILE A 26 9.72 -0.94 -7.33
CA ILE A 26 9.08 -2.07 -7.97
C ILE A 26 8.16 -2.73 -6.94
N HIS A 27 6.95 -3.03 -7.37
CA HIS A 27 5.98 -3.79 -6.59
C HIS A 27 6.43 -5.23 -6.49
N THR A 28 7.01 -5.58 -5.33
CA THR A 28 7.39 -6.95 -5.01
C THR A 28 6.41 -7.58 -4.02
N ASN A 29 6.56 -8.87 -3.79
CA ASN A 29 5.89 -9.58 -2.71
C ASN A 29 6.88 -9.75 -1.52
N PRO A 30 6.63 -9.19 -0.33
CA PRO A 30 5.46 -8.40 0.11
C PRO A 30 5.60 -6.87 0.02
N ASP A 31 6.81 -6.37 -0.26
CA ASP A 31 7.15 -4.95 -0.09
C ASP A 31 7.41 -4.22 -1.43
N LEU A 32 7.59 -2.91 -1.36
CA LEU A 32 8.19 -2.15 -2.44
C LEU A 32 9.70 -2.21 -2.33
N LYS A 33 10.38 -2.68 -3.38
CA LYS A 33 11.84 -2.69 -3.43
C LYS A 33 12.33 -1.73 -4.51
N PRO A 34 13.34 -0.88 -4.23
CA PRO A 34 14.10 -0.22 -5.27
C PRO A 34 14.66 -1.25 -6.26
N ILE A 35 14.63 -0.93 -7.55
CA ILE A 35 15.09 -1.83 -8.63
C ILE A 35 16.49 -2.40 -8.37
N GLU A 36 17.41 -1.59 -7.84
CA GLU A 36 18.79 -1.96 -7.55
C GLU A 36 18.95 -2.94 -6.38
N ARG A 37 17.89 -3.14 -5.60
CA ARG A 37 17.85 -4.10 -4.49
C ARG A 37 17.13 -5.40 -4.85
N LEU A 38 16.58 -5.52 -6.06
CA LEU A 38 15.96 -6.78 -6.50
C LEU A 38 17.00 -7.87 -6.66
N GLN A 39 16.61 -9.09 -6.29
CA GLN A 39 17.43 -10.28 -6.38
C GLN A 39 16.72 -11.38 -7.17
N VAL A 40 17.51 -12.30 -7.73
CA VAL A 40 16.97 -13.52 -8.33
C VAL A 40 16.17 -14.27 -7.28
N GLY A 41 14.93 -14.61 -7.60
CA GLY A 41 14.00 -15.25 -6.71
C GLY A 41 12.95 -14.33 -6.08
N ASP A 42 13.15 -13.00 -6.08
CA ASP A 42 12.10 -12.06 -5.74
C ASP A 42 10.89 -12.24 -6.66
N LYS A 43 9.69 -11.92 -6.18
CA LYS A 43 8.49 -11.90 -7.04
C LYS A 43 8.09 -10.46 -7.34
N VAL A 44 7.77 -10.17 -8.60
CA VAL A 44 7.36 -8.84 -9.08
C VAL A 44 6.01 -8.91 -9.79
N LEU A 45 5.21 -7.85 -9.68
CA LEU A 45 3.92 -7.77 -10.35
C LEU A 45 4.09 -7.70 -11.88
N GLY A 46 3.51 -8.68 -12.58
CA GLY A 46 3.50 -8.76 -14.03
C GLY A 46 2.32 -8.06 -14.69
N LEU A 47 2.36 -7.99 -16.02
CA LEU A 47 1.29 -7.39 -16.83
C LEU A 47 -0.05 -8.12 -16.72
N ASP A 48 -0.02 -9.43 -16.46
CA ASP A 48 -1.19 -10.28 -16.26
C ASP A 48 -1.84 -10.11 -14.86
N GLY A 49 -1.30 -9.21 -14.04
CA GLY A 49 -1.77 -8.97 -12.68
C GLY A 49 -1.30 -10.01 -11.67
N ARG A 50 -0.39 -10.92 -12.05
CA ARG A 50 0.16 -11.96 -11.17
C ARG A 50 1.60 -11.68 -10.78
N TYR A 51 2.04 -12.28 -9.69
CA TYR A 51 3.42 -12.13 -9.20
C TYR A 51 4.34 -13.19 -9.82
N HIS A 52 5.34 -12.74 -10.58
CA HIS A 52 6.30 -13.60 -11.27
C HIS A 52 7.66 -13.58 -10.62
N ARG A 53 8.32 -14.74 -10.57
CA ARG A 53 9.67 -14.87 -10.00
C ARG A 53 10.71 -14.26 -10.95
N VAL A 54 11.56 -13.39 -10.41
CA VAL A 54 12.73 -12.84 -11.09
C VAL A 54 13.73 -13.96 -11.32
N THR A 55 14.07 -14.24 -12.57
CA THR A 55 15.05 -15.25 -12.96
C THR A 55 16.45 -14.68 -13.06
N GLU A 56 16.57 -13.41 -13.46
CA GLU A 56 17.84 -12.75 -13.74
C GLU A 56 17.75 -11.26 -13.39
N VAL A 57 18.89 -10.66 -13.03
CA VAL A 57 19.02 -9.23 -12.73
C VAL A 57 20.15 -8.65 -13.58
N PHE A 58 19.85 -7.55 -14.28
CA PHE A 58 20.80 -6.88 -15.16
C PHE A 58 21.22 -5.53 -14.58
N HIS A 59 22.50 -5.20 -14.72
CA HIS A 59 23.03 -3.88 -14.43
C HIS A 59 23.89 -3.43 -15.61
N HIS A 60 23.80 -2.16 -15.96
CA HIS A 60 24.58 -1.59 -17.06
C HIS A 60 24.87 -0.13 -16.72
N ARG A 61 26.04 0.35 -17.15
CA ARG A 61 26.39 1.77 -17.04
C ARG A 61 25.84 2.49 -18.27
N HIS A 62 24.80 3.30 -18.08
CA HIS A 62 24.28 4.16 -19.15
C HIS A 62 24.94 5.53 -19.13
N ARG A 63 25.37 6.01 -20.31
CA ARG A 63 25.81 7.40 -20.51
C ARG A 63 25.03 7.98 -21.68
N GLY A 64 23.93 8.66 -21.40
CA GLY A 64 23.06 9.21 -22.44
C GLY A 64 21.84 9.91 -21.88
N LYS A 65 20.93 10.27 -22.78
CA LYS A 65 19.63 10.84 -22.42
C LYS A 65 18.80 9.79 -21.66
N MET A 66 17.98 10.27 -20.73
CA MET A 66 16.97 9.50 -20.02
C MET A 66 15.61 10.17 -20.23
N TYR A 67 14.55 9.37 -20.26
CA TYR A 67 13.19 9.85 -20.49
C TYR A 67 12.37 9.69 -19.22
N ARG A 68 11.76 10.80 -18.77
CA ARG A 68 10.87 10.82 -17.61
C ARG A 68 9.42 10.75 -18.08
N LEU A 69 8.77 9.63 -17.86
CA LEU A 69 7.34 9.47 -18.11
C LEU A 69 6.56 9.89 -16.87
N LYS A 70 5.59 10.79 -17.04
CA LYS A 70 4.71 11.25 -15.95
C LYS A 70 3.28 10.80 -16.22
N ALA A 71 2.78 9.92 -15.36
CA ALA A 71 1.41 9.45 -15.38
C ALA A 71 0.57 10.27 -14.39
N LYS A 72 -0.56 10.80 -14.85
CA LYS A 72 -1.49 11.49 -13.95
C LYS A 72 -1.97 10.51 -12.88
N CYS A 73 -1.85 10.88 -11.60
CA CYS A 73 -2.19 10.08 -10.42
C CYS A 73 -1.33 8.82 -10.15
N PHE A 74 -0.52 8.37 -11.11
CA PHE A 74 0.30 7.15 -10.97
C PHE A 74 1.80 7.43 -10.78
N GLY A 75 2.22 8.69 -10.80
CA GLY A 75 3.58 9.11 -10.48
C GLY A 75 4.47 9.27 -11.70
N GLU A 76 5.78 9.11 -11.53
CA GLU A 76 6.75 9.23 -12.61
C GLU A 76 7.79 8.11 -12.56
N THR A 77 8.29 7.74 -13.74
CA THR A 77 9.36 6.75 -13.90
C THR A 77 10.37 7.26 -14.91
N VAL A 78 11.65 7.05 -14.63
CA VAL A 78 12.75 7.48 -15.48
C VAL A 78 13.40 6.26 -16.12
N LEU A 79 13.45 6.26 -17.45
CA LEU A 79 13.78 5.11 -18.28
C LEU A 79 14.87 5.47 -19.30
N THR A 80 15.59 4.47 -19.81
CA THR A 80 16.43 4.64 -21.00
C THR A 80 15.56 4.83 -22.25
N PRO A 81 16.07 5.47 -23.32
CA PRO A 81 15.30 5.80 -24.52
C PRO A 81 14.63 4.58 -25.18
N GLU A 82 15.31 3.45 -25.15
CA GLU A 82 14.87 2.20 -25.75
C GLU A 82 13.97 1.32 -24.87
N HIS A 83 13.74 1.71 -23.61
CA HIS A 83 12.91 0.92 -22.70
C HIS A 83 11.50 0.71 -23.29
N PRO A 84 11.06 -0.54 -23.51
CA PRO A 84 9.75 -0.81 -24.03
C PRO A 84 8.68 -0.57 -22.96
N VAL A 85 7.68 0.24 -23.29
CA VAL A 85 6.56 0.57 -22.43
C VAL A 85 5.28 0.21 -23.15
N LEU A 86 4.37 -0.45 -22.45
CA LEU A 86 3.07 -0.80 -23.00
C LEU A 86 2.14 0.41 -22.92
N ILE A 87 1.66 0.86 -24.08
CA ILE A 87 0.82 2.05 -24.20
C ILE A 87 -0.41 1.80 -25.06
N ALA A 88 -1.39 2.69 -24.97
CA ALA A 88 -2.39 2.89 -26.01
C ALA A 88 -2.26 4.30 -26.57
N ARG A 89 -2.22 4.43 -27.90
CA ARG A 89 -2.10 5.74 -28.56
C ARG A 89 -3.37 6.56 -28.37
N ARG A 90 -3.20 7.85 -28.08
CA ARG A 90 -4.35 8.76 -28.05
C ARG A 90 -4.87 9.01 -29.47
N ALA A 91 -6.15 8.69 -29.69
CA ALA A 91 -6.81 8.93 -30.98
C ALA A 91 -7.26 10.40 -31.15
N ASP A 92 -7.72 11.04 -30.07
CA ASP A 92 -8.21 12.42 -30.08
C ASP A 92 -7.58 13.23 -28.92
N PRO A 93 -6.93 14.38 -29.20
CA PRO A 93 -6.36 15.28 -28.18
C PRO A 93 -7.37 15.79 -27.14
N LYS A 94 -8.64 15.95 -27.52
CA LYS A 94 -9.71 16.56 -26.71
C LYS A 94 -10.65 15.54 -26.07
N ARG A 95 -10.65 14.28 -26.52
CA ARG A 95 -11.58 13.26 -26.06
C ARG A 95 -10.86 12.03 -25.52
N HIS A 96 -11.49 11.33 -24.59
CA HIS A 96 -10.99 10.04 -24.14
C HIS A 96 -11.22 8.96 -25.20
N ASN A 97 -10.29 8.01 -25.29
CA ASN A 97 -10.46 6.86 -26.18
C ASN A 97 -11.62 6.01 -25.68
N LYS A 98 -12.41 5.45 -26.61
CA LYS A 98 -13.44 4.45 -26.29
C LYS A 98 -12.89 3.02 -26.24
N ARG A 99 -11.77 2.78 -26.93
CA ARG A 99 -11.06 1.50 -26.99
C ARG A 99 -9.56 1.75 -26.84
N PHE A 100 -8.87 0.82 -26.20
CA PHE A 100 -7.45 0.92 -25.89
C PHE A 100 -6.73 -0.26 -26.53
N GLU A 101 -6.24 -0.09 -27.75
CA GLU A 101 -5.37 -1.07 -28.40
C GLU A 101 -3.96 -0.89 -27.85
N LEU A 102 -3.46 -1.95 -27.20
CA LEU A 102 -2.18 -1.94 -26.51
C LEU A 102 -1.05 -2.26 -27.50
N VAL A 103 0.00 -1.45 -27.46
CA VAL A 103 1.21 -1.62 -28.27
C VAL A 103 2.44 -1.37 -27.41
N TRP A 104 3.48 -2.16 -27.64
CA TRP A 104 4.80 -1.91 -27.06
C TRP A 104 5.47 -0.79 -27.84
N GLU A 105 5.89 0.25 -27.13
CA GLU A 105 6.56 1.41 -27.73
C GLU A 105 7.81 1.79 -26.93
N ARG A 106 8.82 2.32 -27.62
CA ARG A 106 10.02 2.83 -26.95
C ARG A 106 9.71 4.09 -26.15
N ALA A 107 10.33 4.25 -24.98
CA ALA A 107 10.16 5.41 -24.13
C ALA A 107 10.38 6.75 -24.85
N ASP A 108 11.31 6.81 -25.81
CA ASP A 108 11.59 8.02 -26.59
C ASP A 108 10.56 8.34 -27.70
N GLN A 109 9.67 7.41 -28.03
CA GLN A 109 8.60 7.58 -29.03
C GLN A 109 7.21 7.83 -28.40
N ILE A 110 7.10 7.81 -27.07
CA ILE A 110 5.86 8.07 -26.35
C ILE A 110 5.54 9.57 -26.42
N ARG A 111 4.30 9.90 -26.77
CA ARG A 111 3.85 11.28 -26.92
C ARG A 111 3.04 11.72 -25.71
N LYS A 112 3.09 13.01 -25.40
CA LYS A 112 2.23 13.59 -24.36
C LYS A 112 0.75 13.35 -24.73
N GLY A 113 0.03 12.69 -23.83
CA GLY A 113 -1.38 12.36 -24.00
C GLY A 113 -1.63 10.88 -24.26
N ASP A 114 -0.61 10.10 -24.66
CA ASP A 114 -0.73 8.64 -24.74
C ASP A 114 -1.09 8.05 -23.37
N TYR A 115 -1.77 6.90 -23.40
CA TYR A 115 -2.18 6.18 -22.20
C TYR A 115 -1.13 5.12 -21.87
N LEU A 116 -0.69 5.07 -20.62
CA LEU A 116 0.19 4.00 -20.13
C LEU A 116 -0.68 2.86 -19.60
N ALA A 117 -0.32 1.63 -19.94
CA ALA A 117 -0.92 0.47 -19.28
C ALA A 117 -0.34 0.35 -17.86
N TYR A 118 -1.22 0.09 -16.89
CA TYR A 118 -0.84 -0.18 -15.51
C TYR A 118 -1.47 -1.51 -15.11
N PRO A 119 -0.71 -2.46 -14.53
CA PRO A 119 -1.26 -3.75 -14.14
C PRO A 119 -2.27 -3.57 -13.01
N ILE A 120 -3.30 -4.40 -12.98
CA ILE A 120 -4.23 -4.50 -11.87
C ILE A 120 -4.00 -5.89 -11.26
N PRO A 121 -3.62 -5.99 -9.98
CA PRO A 121 -3.48 -7.29 -9.32
C PRO A 121 -4.75 -8.12 -9.50
N SER A 122 -4.57 -9.35 -10.01
CA SER A 122 -5.67 -10.28 -10.28
C SER A 122 -5.66 -11.48 -9.31
N GLU A 123 -4.58 -11.62 -8.53
CA GLU A 123 -4.50 -12.61 -7.46
C GLU A 123 -5.40 -12.20 -6.31
N VAL A 124 -6.40 -13.05 -6.03
CA VAL A 124 -7.20 -12.96 -4.81
C VAL A 124 -6.81 -14.17 -3.97
N VAL A 125 -6.28 -13.90 -2.79
CA VAL A 125 -6.04 -14.91 -1.76
C VAL A 125 -7.21 -14.81 -0.80
N ASP A 126 -8.24 -15.63 -1.06
CA ASP A 126 -9.39 -15.70 -0.17
C ASP A 126 -9.05 -16.50 1.08
N LEU A 127 -8.55 -15.77 2.06
CA LEU A 127 -8.17 -16.31 3.35
C LEU A 127 -9.38 -16.12 4.27
N ASP A 128 -10.38 -16.97 4.11
CA ASP A 128 -11.54 -17.00 5.02
C ASP A 128 -11.18 -17.39 6.45
N LEU A 129 -9.92 -17.80 6.69
CA LEU A 129 -9.43 -18.27 7.98
C LEU A 129 -8.10 -17.64 8.40
N GLU A 130 -7.64 -16.55 7.77
CA GLU A 130 -6.43 -15.92 8.28
C GLU A 130 -6.69 -15.29 9.63
N ARG A 131 -5.89 -15.76 10.58
CA ARG A 131 -5.79 -15.22 11.92
C ARG A 131 -4.37 -14.73 12.09
N LEU A 132 -4.23 -13.47 12.48
CA LEU A 132 -2.93 -12.89 12.73
C LEU A 132 -2.51 -13.17 14.16
N PRO A 133 -1.37 -13.85 14.37
CA PRO A 133 -0.91 -14.20 15.71
C PRO A 133 -0.48 -12.94 16.45
N LEU A 134 -1.09 -12.69 17.61
CA LEU A 134 -0.68 -11.60 18.49
C LEU A 134 0.61 -12.00 19.22
N PRO A 135 1.63 -11.14 19.23
CA PRO A 135 2.94 -11.49 19.76
C PRO A 135 2.88 -11.82 21.25
N GLU A 136 3.68 -12.77 21.72
CA GLU A 136 3.60 -13.30 23.09
C GLU A 136 3.70 -12.21 24.18
N LYS A 137 2.98 -12.40 25.29
CA LYS A 137 3.02 -11.46 26.41
C LYS A 137 4.45 -11.40 26.98
N LEU A 138 5.01 -10.19 27.05
CA LEU A 138 6.35 -10.02 27.64
C LEU A 138 6.33 -10.30 29.14
N PRO A 139 7.37 -10.91 29.73
CA PRO A 139 7.43 -11.20 31.18
C PRO A 139 7.27 -9.96 32.07
N MET A 140 7.71 -8.79 31.58
CA MET A 140 7.59 -7.51 32.30
C MET A 140 6.18 -6.91 32.24
N ASP A 141 5.31 -7.42 31.37
CA ASP A 141 3.93 -6.95 31.24
C ASP A 141 3.04 -7.57 32.32
N ARG A 142 2.99 -6.95 33.49
CA ARG A 142 2.19 -7.43 34.62
C ARG A 142 0.76 -6.94 34.66
N ARG A 143 0.40 -5.95 33.83
CA ARG A 143 -0.86 -5.19 33.97
C ARG A 143 -1.79 -5.31 32.76
N SER A 144 -1.31 -5.74 31.59
CA SER A 144 -2.20 -5.90 30.44
C SER A 144 -3.24 -6.97 30.69
N ARG A 145 -4.48 -6.64 30.31
CA ARG A 145 -5.61 -7.57 30.24
C ARG A 145 -5.27 -8.74 29.31
N SER A 146 -5.97 -9.86 29.49
CA SER A 146 -5.91 -10.96 28.54
C SER A 146 -6.37 -10.48 27.16
N LEU A 147 -5.66 -10.94 26.14
CA LEU A 147 -5.99 -10.76 24.73
C LEU A 147 -6.08 -12.13 24.10
N PRO A 148 -6.83 -12.31 23.01
CA PRO A 148 -6.78 -13.54 22.24
C PRO A 148 -5.34 -13.82 21.77
N GLU A 149 -5.07 -15.08 21.40
CA GLU A 149 -3.78 -15.46 20.83
C GLU A 149 -3.64 -14.98 19.39
N GLU A 150 -4.76 -14.88 18.68
CA GLU A 150 -4.80 -14.46 17.29
C GLU A 150 -6.04 -13.60 17.04
N VAL A 151 -6.00 -12.76 16.01
CA VAL A 151 -7.13 -11.94 15.58
C VAL A 151 -7.58 -12.33 14.18
N GLU A 152 -8.87 -12.56 14.00
CA GLU A 152 -9.48 -12.84 12.70
C GLU A 152 -9.36 -11.62 11.78
N VAL A 153 -8.95 -11.83 10.53
CA VAL A 153 -8.91 -10.80 9.47
C VAL A 153 -10.32 -10.52 8.92
N SER A 154 -11.20 -10.08 9.82
CA SER A 154 -12.58 -9.71 9.54
C SER A 154 -12.68 -8.30 8.96
N GLY A 155 -13.84 -7.95 8.37
CA GLY A 155 -14.12 -6.58 7.93
C GLY A 155 -14.00 -5.54 9.05
N ASP A 156 -14.37 -5.91 10.29
CA ASP A 156 -14.18 -5.06 11.47
C ASP A 156 -12.69 -4.81 11.76
N PHE A 157 -11.86 -5.85 11.67
CA PHE A 157 -10.41 -5.72 11.85
C PHE A 157 -9.80 -4.85 10.75
N LEU A 158 -10.17 -5.05 9.48
CA LEU A 158 -9.67 -4.26 8.36
C LEU A 158 -10.08 -2.79 8.46
N ARG A 159 -11.30 -2.51 8.92
CA ARG A 159 -11.74 -1.14 9.20
C ARG A 159 -10.93 -0.48 10.31
N LEU A 160 -10.61 -1.22 11.38
CA LEU A 160 -9.70 -0.75 12.44
C LEU A 160 -8.29 -0.46 11.89
N VAL A 161 -7.76 -1.32 11.01
CA VAL A 161 -6.48 -1.06 10.33
C VAL A 161 -6.55 0.22 9.51
N GLY A 162 -7.67 0.45 8.80
CA GLY A 162 -7.88 1.68 8.04
C GLY A 162 -7.86 2.93 8.93
N TYR A 163 -8.56 2.89 10.07
CA TYR A 163 -8.50 3.97 11.08
C TYR A 163 -7.07 4.18 11.60
N TYR A 164 -6.31 3.10 11.83
CA TYR A 164 -4.93 3.21 12.30
C TYR A 164 -4.01 3.86 11.25
N LEU A 165 -4.17 3.49 9.99
CA LEU A 165 -3.36 4.02 8.91
C LEU A 165 -3.66 5.50 8.62
N ALA A 166 -4.91 5.95 8.80
CA ALA A 166 -5.23 7.36 8.73
C ALA A 166 -4.80 8.07 10.03
N GLU A 167 -5.53 7.83 11.13
CA GLU A 167 -5.48 8.63 12.36
C GLU A 167 -4.57 8.07 13.45
N GLY A 168 -4.10 6.84 13.30
CA GLY A 168 -3.42 6.11 14.36
C GLY A 168 -1.94 6.46 14.56
N TRP A 169 -1.50 6.44 15.81
CA TRP A 169 -0.09 6.37 16.20
C TRP A 169 0.10 5.49 17.44
N ILE A 170 1.35 5.14 17.72
CA ILE A 170 1.70 4.34 18.89
C ILE A 170 2.37 5.22 19.92
N ALA A 171 1.76 5.30 21.11
CA ALA A 171 2.36 5.97 22.24
C ALA A 171 3.31 5.00 22.99
N SER A 172 4.40 5.55 23.51
CA SER A 172 5.40 4.82 24.29
C SER A 172 5.54 5.46 25.68
N ARG A 173 5.78 4.67 26.72
CA ARG A 173 5.89 5.16 28.11
C ARG A 173 7.14 6.00 28.41
N SER A 174 8.09 6.09 27.47
CA SER A 174 9.30 6.90 27.56
C SER A 174 9.74 7.35 26.17
N ALA A 175 10.21 8.60 26.06
CA ALA A 175 10.74 9.19 24.82
C ALA A 175 12.03 8.51 24.32
N LYS A 176 12.71 7.71 25.16
CA LYS A 176 13.91 6.94 24.78
C LYS A 176 13.67 5.45 25.05
N GLY A 177 13.31 4.70 23.99
CA GLY A 177 13.29 3.23 24.00
C GLY A 177 12.31 2.59 24.98
N GLY A 178 11.27 3.31 25.41
CA GLY A 178 10.23 2.75 26.28
C GLY A 178 9.38 1.71 25.56
N LEU A 179 8.80 0.77 26.31
CA LEU A 179 7.82 -0.15 25.77
C LEU A 179 6.59 0.60 25.26
N ASP A 180 6.08 0.15 24.12
CA ASP A 180 4.81 0.61 23.56
C ASP A 180 3.70 0.43 24.58
N SER A 181 2.85 1.44 24.73
CA SER A 181 1.85 1.47 25.78
C SER A 181 0.43 1.44 25.26
N SER A 182 0.18 2.10 24.14
CA SER A 182 -1.17 2.26 23.60
C SER A 182 -1.15 2.55 22.11
N ILE A 183 -2.24 2.16 21.46
CA ILE A 183 -2.62 2.65 20.14
C ILE A 183 -3.53 3.84 20.37
N CYS A 184 -3.19 4.98 19.79
CA CYS A 184 -3.91 6.23 19.94
C CYS A 184 -4.41 6.68 18.57
N PHE A 185 -5.55 7.36 18.55
CA PHE A 185 -6.19 7.89 17.34
C PHE A 185 -6.64 9.32 17.62
N SER A 186 -6.58 10.17 16.60
CA SER A 186 -7.04 11.55 16.65
C SER A 186 -8.26 11.65 15.75
N PHE A 187 -9.36 12.16 16.29
CA PHE A 187 -10.57 12.43 15.53
C PHE A 187 -11.01 13.87 15.77
N ASN A 188 -11.91 14.37 14.94
CA ASN A 188 -12.63 15.59 15.23
C ASN A 188 -13.84 15.31 16.16
N ILE A 189 -14.22 16.28 16.99
CA ILE A 189 -15.39 16.16 17.89
C ILE A 189 -16.71 15.88 17.15
N GLY A 190 -16.81 16.27 15.87
CA GLY A 190 -17.95 15.96 15.00
C GLY A 190 -18.01 14.51 14.51
N GLU A 191 -16.93 13.73 14.68
CA GLU A 191 -16.77 12.39 14.11
C GLU A 191 -17.14 11.27 15.10
N ARG A 192 -18.10 11.55 16.01
CA ARG A 192 -18.54 10.63 17.06
C ARG A 192 -18.90 9.24 16.55
N GLY A 193 -19.52 9.16 15.38
CA GLY A 193 -19.86 7.88 14.75
C GLY A 193 -18.64 6.99 14.44
N TYR A 194 -17.48 7.57 14.15
CA TYR A 194 -16.24 6.81 13.91
C TYR A 194 -15.63 6.33 15.22
N ILE A 195 -15.70 7.16 16.27
CA ILE A 195 -15.24 6.79 17.63
C ILE A 195 -16.11 5.66 18.19
N ASP A 196 -17.43 5.69 17.96
CA ASP A 196 -18.34 4.63 18.40
C ASP A 196 -18.12 3.32 17.63
N ASP A 197 -17.87 3.39 16.32
CA ASP A 197 -17.49 2.22 15.54
C ASP A 197 -16.15 1.63 16.02
N LEU A 198 -15.16 2.48 16.31
CA LEU A 198 -13.88 2.09 16.90
C LEU A 198 -14.07 1.36 18.25
N LYS A 199 -14.87 1.94 19.17
CA LYS A 199 -15.21 1.32 20.46
C LYS A 199 -15.83 -0.06 20.28
N ARG A 200 -16.82 -0.17 19.38
CA ARG A 200 -17.52 -1.42 19.08
C ARG A 200 -16.54 -2.49 18.56
N ILE A 201 -15.69 -2.14 17.60
CA ILE A 201 -14.72 -3.04 16.99
C ILE A 201 -13.70 -3.53 18.04
N VAL A 202 -13.13 -2.62 18.81
CA VAL A 202 -12.10 -2.94 19.81
C VAL A 202 -12.66 -3.84 20.92
N ARG A 203 -13.88 -3.56 21.39
CA ARG A 203 -14.56 -4.40 22.39
C ARG A 203 -14.85 -5.79 21.82
N ARG A 204 -15.35 -5.88 20.59
CA ARG A 204 -15.66 -7.16 19.93
C ARG A 204 -14.42 -8.02 19.71
N LEU A 205 -13.36 -7.46 19.14
CA LEU A 205 -12.18 -8.23 18.72
C LEU A 205 -11.24 -8.55 19.87
N PHE A 206 -11.13 -7.65 20.86
CA PHE A 206 -10.09 -7.73 21.89
C PHE A 206 -10.62 -7.72 23.32
N GLY A 207 -11.92 -7.51 23.54
CA GLY A 207 -12.48 -7.38 24.90
C GLY A 207 -11.94 -6.16 25.65
N LEU A 208 -11.42 -5.16 24.93
CA LEU A 208 -10.84 -3.94 25.48
C LEU A 208 -11.81 -2.76 25.38
N GLU A 209 -11.57 -1.77 26.24
CA GLU A 209 -12.26 -0.49 26.23
C GLU A 209 -11.37 0.58 25.58
N VAL A 210 -12.01 1.52 24.88
CA VAL A 210 -11.32 2.68 24.30
C VAL A 210 -11.53 3.86 25.24
N ALA A 211 -10.43 4.37 25.81
CA ALA A 211 -10.45 5.60 26.58
C ALA A 211 -10.60 6.79 25.62
N VAL A 212 -11.47 7.74 25.93
CA VAL A 212 -11.70 8.92 25.10
C VAL A 212 -11.46 10.18 25.92
N ARG A 213 -10.65 11.09 25.38
CA ARG A 213 -10.43 12.42 25.92
C ARG A 213 -10.79 13.45 24.86
N GLU A 214 -11.72 14.34 25.18
CA GLU A 214 -12.12 15.44 24.31
C GLU A 214 -11.37 16.72 24.71
N GLU A 215 -10.87 17.46 23.74
CA GLU A 215 -10.28 18.78 23.90
C GLU A 215 -11.12 19.79 23.10
N ALA A 216 -12.02 20.48 23.80
CA ALA A 216 -13.05 21.31 23.17
C ALA A 216 -12.45 22.52 22.45
N GLU A 217 -11.32 23.06 22.93
CA GLU A 217 -10.68 24.24 22.33
C GLU A 217 -10.14 23.97 20.93
N THR A 218 -9.64 22.76 20.68
CA THR A 218 -9.08 22.35 19.39
C THR A 218 -10.02 21.49 18.56
N ASN A 219 -11.24 21.23 19.05
CA ASN A 219 -12.20 20.27 18.48
C ASN A 219 -11.60 18.88 18.25
N GLN A 220 -10.60 18.50 19.05
CA GLN A 220 -9.89 17.24 18.92
C GLN A 220 -10.44 16.23 19.93
N VAL A 221 -10.54 14.98 19.49
CA VAL A 221 -10.84 13.85 20.36
C VAL A 221 -9.74 12.82 20.22
N GLU A 222 -9.08 12.52 21.33
CA GLU A 222 -8.10 11.45 21.41
C GLU A 222 -8.77 10.17 21.90
N ALA A 223 -8.69 9.11 21.11
CA ALA A 223 -9.14 7.78 21.47
C ALA A 223 -7.94 6.86 21.68
N SER A 224 -7.86 6.19 22.83
CA SER A 224 -6.70 5.42 23.26
C SER A 224 -7.07 3.99 23.66
N ILE A 225 -6.37 3.01 23.07
CA ILE A 225 -6.44 1.59 23.42
C ILE A 225 -5.20 1.24 24.26
N HIS A 226 -5.38 1.06 25.56
CA HIS A 226 -4.28 0.77 26.48
C HIS A 226 -3.91 -0.71 26.47
N SER A 227 -3.04 -1.12 25.56
CA SER A 227 -2.44 -2.46 25.50
C SER A 227 -1.07 -2.42 24.83
N SER A 228 -0.03 -2.75 25.60
CA SER A 228 1.35 -2.85 25.10
C SER A 228 1.50 -3.97 24.06
N ARG A 229 0.84 -5.11 24.30
CA ARG A 229 0.88 -6.26 23.40
C ARG A 229 0.24 -5.92 22.04
N LEU A 230 -0.92 -5.26 22.05
CA LEU A 230 -1.61 -4.87 20.82
C LEU A 230 -0.88 -3.76 20.08
N ALA A 231 -0.35 -2.76 20.81
CA ALA A 231 0.45 -1.69 20.21
C ALA A 231 1.69 -2.24 19.49
N ARG A 232 2.42 -3.17 20.11
CA ARG A 232 3.56 -3.83 19.46
C ARG A 232 3.15 -4.59 18.20
N ALA A 233 2.03 -5.31 18.23
CA ALA A 233 1.50 -6.00 17.05
C ALA A 233 1.24 -5.04 15.90
N PHE A 234 0.56 -3.92 16.16
CA PHE A 234 0.27 -2.90 15.14
C PHE A 234 1.54 -2.24 14.61
N ARG A 235 2.55 -1.99 15.45
CA ARG A 235 3.86 -1.49 15.00
C ARG A 235 4.53 -2.46 14.03
N GLU A 236 4.54 -3.74 14.39
CA GLU A 236 5.20 -4.79 13.62
C GLU A 236 4.53 -4.97 12.25
N TRP A 237 3.19 -5.04 12.24
CA TRP A 237 2.42 -5.25 11.02
C TRP A 237 2.36 -4.01 10.13
N PHE A 238 2.11 -2.83 10.71
CA PHE A 238 1.73 -1.63 9.93
C PHE A 238 2.73 -0.49 10.04
N GLY A 239 3.77 -0.61 10.87
CA GLY A 239 4.70 0.48 11.17
C GLY A 239 4.16 1.47 12.19
N SER A 240 4.95 2.49 12.51
CA SER A 240 4.62 3.54 13.48
C SER A 240 5.12 4.87 12.95
N GLY A 241 4.30 5.92 13.07
CA GLY A 241 4.61 7.23 12.49
C GLY A 241 4.16 7.34 11.02
N ALA A 242 3.81 8.55 10.60
CA ALA A 242 3.09 8.76 9.35
C ALA A 242 3.87 8.38 8.08
N ALA A 243 5.21 8.43 8.10
CA ALA A 243 6.05 8.08 6.96
C ALA A 243 6.30 6.56 6.82
N ASP A 244 6.25 5.81 7.93
CA ASP A 244 6.60 4.38 7.98
C ASP A 244 5.37 3.46 7.94
N LYS A 245 4.17 4.05 7.95
CA LYS A 245 2.90 3.34 7.79
C LYS A 245 2.89 2.53 6.49
N ARG A 246 2.52 1.26 6.57
CA ARG A 246 2.49 0.31 5.45
C ARG A 246 1.40 -0.74 5.64
N LEU A 247 1.01 -1.38 4.54
CA LEU A 247 0.13 -2.54 4.54
C LEU A 247 0.93 -3.83 4.27
N PRO A 248 0.68 -4.90 5.03
CA PRO A 248 1.11 -6.23 4.63
C PRO A 248 0.51 -6.63 3.29
N GLN A 249 1.30 -7.30 2.46
CA GLN A 249 0.89 -7.78 1.14
C GLN A 249 -0.39 -8.60 1.16
N PHE A 250 -0.56 -9.53 2.10
CA PHE A 250 -1.76 -10.38 2.08
C PHE A 250 -3.05 -9.55 2.13
N MET A 251 -3.05 -8.41 2.82
CA MET A 251 -4.19 -7.48 2.84
C MET A 251 -4.50 -6.86 1.48
N MET A 252 -3.47 -6.67 0.66
CA MET A 252 -3.57 -6.21 -0.73
C MET A 252 -4.13 -7.27 -1.68
N LEU A 253 -4.16 -8.54 -1.25
CA LEU A 253 -4.64 -9.67 -2.03
C LEU A 253 -5.96 -10.25 -1.47
N LEU A 254 -6.51 -9.67 -0.41
CA LEU A 254 -7.82 -10.08 0.12
C LEU A 254 -8.92 -9.86 -0.91
N PRO A 255 -10.06 -10.58 -0.81
CA PRO A 255 -11.25 -10.30 -1.60
C PRO A 255 -11.65 -8.80 -1.55
N PRO A 256 -12.14 -8.22 -2.67
CA PRO A 256 -12.53 -6.81 -2.74
C PRO A 256 -13.47 -6.34 -1.62
N GLU A 257 -14.32 -7.23 -1.13
CA GLU A 257 -15.31 -7.02 -0.07
C GLU A 257 -14.64 -6.80 1.28
N LYS A 258 -13.54 -7.51 1.54
CA LYS A 258 -12.68 -7.32 2.72
C LYS A 258 -11.84 -6.04 2.55
N GLN A 259 -11.23 -5.82 1.39
CA GLN A 259 -10.47 -4.61 1.07
C GLN A 259 -11.31 -3.33 1.20
N ARG A 260 -12.59 -3.39 0.83
CA ARG A 260 -13.53 -2.28 0.99
C ARG A 260 -13.58 -1.77 2.43
N GLU A 261 -13.53 -2.63 3.42
CA GLU A 261 -13.59 -2.21 4.82
C GLU A 261 -12.32 -1.48 5.27
N LEU A 262 -11.17 -1.90 4.77
CA LEU A 262 -9.91 -1.17 4.93
C LEU A 262 -10.00 0.24 4.33
N LEU A 263 -10.51 0.35 3.10
CA LEU A 263 -10.73 1.64 2.43
C LEU A 263 -11.73 2.52 3.18
N VAL A 264 -12.80 1.94 3.73
CA VAL A 264 -13.77 2.67 4.57
C VAL A 264 -13.07 3.27 5.79
N GLY A 265 -12.23 2.52 6.50
CA GLY A 265 -11.47 3.04 7.64
C GLY A 265 -10.53 4.18 7.26
N LEU A 266 -9.76 4.00 6.18
CA LEU A 266 -8.85 5.02 5.63
C LEU A 266 -9.61 6.31 5.28
N TRP A 267 -10.71 6.20 4.52
CA TRP A 267 -11.46 7.36 4.07
C TRP A 267 -12.22 8.10 5.16
N ARG A 268 -12.60 7.40 6.22
CA ARG A 268 -13.25 8.01 7.38
C ARG A 268 -12.27 8.80 8.26
N GLY A 269 -10.96 8.55 8.17
CA GLY A 269 -9.96 9.40 8.80
C GLY A 269 -9.50 10.51 7.85
N ASP A 270 -8.57 10.18 6.95
CA ASP A 270 -7.87 11.15 6.09
C ASP A 270 -8.54 11.40 4.72
N GLY A 271 -9.69 10.78 4.46
CA GLY A 271 -10.35 10.81 3.15
C GLY A 271 -11.19 12.07 2.90
N TRP A 272 -11.14 12.56 1.67
CA TRP A 272 -12.01 13.64 1.21
C TRP A 272 -12.79 13.23 -0.05
N ILE A 273 -14.10 13.48 -0.06
CA ILE A 273 -14.98 13.15 -1.18
C ILE A 273 -15.67 14.41 -1.70
N ASP A 274 -15.38 14.76 -2.95
CA ASP A 274 -16.12 15.75 -3.73
C ASP A 274 -17.31 15.08 -4.41
N LYS A 275 -18.46 15.09 -3.75
CA LYS A 275 -19.71 14.53 -4.30
C LYS A 275 -20.18 15.23 -5.58
N ARG A 276 -19.79 16.49 -5.80
CA ARG A 276 -20.21 17.25 -7.00
C ARG A 276 -19.43 16.83 -8.23
N ARG A 277 -18.15 16.50 -8.06
CA ARG A 277 -17.27 16.05 -9.16
C ARG A 277 -17.09 14.54 -9.22
N ALA A 278 -17.74 13.80 -8.33
CA ALA A 278 -17.54 12.36 -8.12
C ALA A 278 -16.05 12.00 -8.00
N ARG A 279 -15.32 12.73 -7.15
CA ARG A 279 -13.89 12.51 -6.90
C ARG A 279 -13.63 12.18 -5.44
N ALA A 280 -12.72 11.25 -5.22
CA ALA A 280 -12.20 10.91 -3.91
C ALA A 280 -10.70 11.23 -3.87
N HIS A 281 -10.24 11.78 -2.75
CA HIS A 281 -8.86 12.13 -2.51
C HIS A 281 -8.42 11.53 -1.18
N TYR A 282 -7.21 10.99 -1.17
CA TYR A 282 -6.52 10.52 0.03
C TYR A 282 -5.09 11.05 -0.01
N LYS A 283 -4.56 11.48 1.13
CA LYS A 283 -3.21 12.05 1.23
C LYS A 283 -2.42 11.31 2.29
N THR A 284 -1.21 10.90 1.96
CA THR A 284 -0.26 10.33 2.91
C THR A 284 1.16 10.77 2.58
N ILE A 285 2.01 10.86 3.60
CA ILE A 285 3.46 11.07 3.43
C ILE A 285 4.22 9.74 3.33
N SER A 286 3.60 8.62 3.68
CA SER A 286 4.20 7.29 3.47
C SER A 286 4.20 6.99 1.97
N ARG A 287 5.39 7.00 1.39
CA ARG A 287 5.58 6.63 -0.03
C ARG A 287 5.15 5.19 -0.28
N GLY A 288 5.41 4.29 0.68
CA GLY A 288 5.00 2.89 0.57
C GLY A 288 3.49 2.72 0.53
N LEU A 289 2.78 3.34 1.48
CA LEU A 289 1.33 3.30 1.52
C LEU A 289 0.70 3.96 0.29
N CYS A 290 1.27 5.07 -0.20
CA CYS A 290 0.80 5.74 -1.41
C CYS A 290 0.85 4.82 -2.65
N GLU A 291 1.92 4.05 -2.82
CA GLU A 291 2.05 3.08 -3.90
C GLU A 291 1.11 1.89 -3.71
N GLN A 292 0.92 1.42 -2.47
CA GLN A 292 -0.01 0.33 -2.15
C GLN A 292 -1.46 0.72 -2.46
N LEU A 293 -1.91 1.90 -2.03
CA LEU A 293 -3.29 2.38 -2.25
C LEU A 293 -3.70 2.53 -3.72
N LYS A 294 -2.76 2.49 -4.67
CA LYS A 294 -3.10 2.47 -6.11
C LYS A 294 -3.73 1.15 -6.57
N PHE A 295 -3.62 0.10 -5.76
CA PHE A 295 -4.10 -1.26 -6.08
C PHE A 295 -5.26 -1.74 -5.21
N LEU A 296 -5.70 -0.95 -4.23
CA LEU A 296 -6.94 -1.17 -3.46
C LEU A 296 -8.08 -0.37 -4.09
#